data_AF-A0A8T1MGS8-F1
#
_entry.id   AF-A0A8T1MGS8-F1
#
_cell.length_a   1.000
_cell.length_b   1.000
_cell.length_c   1.000
_cell.angle_alpha   90.00
_cell.angle_beta   90.00
_cell.angle_gamma   90.00
#
_symmetry.space_group_name_H-M   'P 1'
#
loop_
_entity.id
_entity.type
_entity.pdbx_description
1 polymer ?
#
loop_
_entity_poly.entity_id
_entity_poly.type
_entity_poly.pdbx_seq_one_letter_code
_entity_poly.pdbx_strand_id
1 'polypeptide(L)'
;MSKILNKEQRQQCWAARDAYWECVTVGTAQAGRESVDDVEVQKRCSKQRAEYEAKCPKTWIELFDKKRDFELFKAKKFEEQLKSKASSGKK
;
A
#
# COMPACT_ATOMS: atom_id res chain seq x y z
N MET A 1 -21.05 11.37 -8.98
CA MET A 1 -20.94 12.38 -7.90
C MET A 1 -19.85 11.95 -6.93
N SER A 2 -18.79 12.74 -6.79
CA SER A 2 -17.72 12.54 -5.81
C SER A 2 -18.28 12.78 -4.40
N LYS A 3 -18.42 11.70 -3.62
CA LYS A 3 -18.79 11.79 -2.20
C LYS A 3 -17.69 12.57 -1.48
N ILE A 4 -17.92 13.85 -1.21
CA ILE A 4 -17.08 14.63 -0.30
C ILE A 4 -17.40 14.09 1.09
N LEU A 5 -16.46 13.34 1.67
CA LEU A 5 -16.62 12.81 3.02
C LEU A 5 -16.54 13.95 4.03
N ASN A 6 -17.53 14.03 4.92
CA ASN A 6 -17.46 14.85 6.12
C ASN A 6 -16.27 14.41 6.99
N LYS A 7 -15.82 15.30 7.89
CA LYS A 7 -14.64 15.13 8.73
C LYS A 7 -14.61 13.77 9.46
N GLU A 8 -15.77 13.32 9.97
CA GLU A 8 -15.91 12.04 10.68
C GLU A 8 -15.81 10.82 9.74
N GLN A 9 -16.41 10.88 8.56
CA GLN A 9 -16.26 9.82 7.55
C GLN A 9 -14.82 9.73 7.07
N ARG A 10 -14.13 10.86 6.93
CA ARG A 10 -12.70 10.88 6.57
C ARG A 10 -11.85 10.18 7.63
N GLN A 11 -12.13 10.40 8.92
CA GLN A 11 -11.45 9.70 10.01
C GLN A 11 -11.69 8.18 9.94
N GLN A 12 -12.94 7.75 9.72
CA GLN A 12 -13.27 6.34 9.56
C GLN A 12 -12.56 5.72 8.33
N CYS A 13 -12.50 6.47 7.23
CA CYS A 13 -11.78 6.08 6.03
C CYS A 13 -10.26 5.93 6.29
N TRP A 14 -9.65 6.86 7.02
CA TRP A 14 -8.24 6.76 7.41
C TRP A 14 -7.97 5.61 8.37
N ALA A 15 -8.88 5.33 9.31
CA ALA A 15 -8.76 4.18 10.20
C ALA A 15 -8.83 2.85 9.43
N ALA A 16 -9.79 2.71 8.52
CA ALA A 16 -9.90 1.52 7.66
C ALA A 16 -8.69 1.38 6.73
N ARG A 17 -8.17 2.50 6.21
CA ARG A 17 -6.94 2.55 5.43
C ARG A 17 -5.76 1.98 6.22
N ASP A 18 -5.52 2.51 7.42
CA ASP A 18 -4.41 2.07 8.27
C ASP A 18 -4.53 0.59 8.61
N ALA A 19 -5.72 0.11 9.00
CA ALA A 19 -5.96 -1.30 9.29
C ALA A 19 -5.67 -2.22 8.08
N TYR A 20 -6.05 -1.80 6.86
CA TYR A 20 -5.72 -2.54 5.65
C TYR A 20 -4.20 -2.59 5.42
N TRP A 21 -3.51 -1.46 5.56
CA TRP A 21 -2.07 -1.41 5.29
C TRP A 21 -1.21 -2.03 6.37
N GLU A 22 -1.61 -1.96 7.63
CA GLU A 22 -0.98 -2.71 8.71
C GLU A 22 -1.04 -4.21 8.41
N CYS A 23 -2.22 -4.71 8.01
CA CYS A 23 -2.37 -6.09 7.58
C CYS A 23 -1.46 -6.43 6.39
N VAL A 24 -1.41 -5.56 5.38
CA VAL A 24 -0.55 -5.76 4.21
C VAL A 24 0.93 -5.81 4.62
N THR A 25 1.40 -4.86 5.43
CA THR A 25 2.78 -4.79 5.92
C THR A 25 3.15 -6.02 6.73
N VAL A 26 2.26 -6.46 7.63
CA VAL A 26 2.45 -7.69 8.43
C VAL A 26 2.42 -8.93 7.54
N GLY A 27 1.55 -8.96 6.53
CA GLY A 27 1.47 -10.04 5.54
C GLY A 27 2.74 -10.15 4.70
N THR A 28 3.24 -9.04 4.17
CA THR A 28 4.50 -8.99 3.40
C THR A 28 5.70 -9.39 4.26
N ALA A 29 5.74 -8.93 5.52
CA ALA A 29 6.80 -9.28 6.46
C ALA A 29 6.79 -10.78 6.80
N GLN A 30 5.61 -11.37 7.06
CA GLN A 30 5.48 -12.80 7.35
C GLN A 30 5.76 -13.68 6.13
N ALA A 31 5.37 -13.24 4.94
CA ALA A 31 5.64 -13.98 3.70
C ALA A 31 7.11 -13.87 3.23
N GLY A 32 7.92 -12.99 3.85
CA GLY A 32 9.27 -12.71 3.38
C GLY A 32 9.30 -12.13 1.96
N ARG A 33 8.20 -11.50 1.53
CA ARG A 33 7.99 -10.96 0.18
C ARG A 33 7.88 -9.45 0.25
N GLU A 34 8.45 -8.77 -0.73
CA GLU A 34 8.38 -7.31 -0.82
C GLU A 34 7.15 -6.81 -1.61
N SER A 35 6.34 -7.73 -2.15
CA SER A 35 5.21 -7.40 -3.03
C SER A 35 3.86 -7.52 -2.32
N VAL A 36 3.10 -6.42 -2.33
CA VAL A 36 1.68 -6.36 -1.91
C VAL A 36 0.75 -7.12 -2.86
N ASP A 37 1.19 -7.36 -4.10
CA ASP A 37 0.47 -8.11 -5.14
C ASP A 37 0.40 -9.62 -4.87
N ASP A 38 1.02 -10.09 -3.77
CA ASP A 38 0.95 -11.49 -3.42
C ASP A 38 -0.50 -11.87 -3.06
N VAL A 39 -1.02 -12.88 -3.74
CA VAL A 39 -2.40 -13.36 -3.59
C VAL A 39 -2.68 -13.76 -2.13
N GLU A 40 -1.65 -14.22 -1.41
CA GLU A 40 -1.78 -14.57 0.01
C GLU A 40 -1.97 -13.35 0.91
N VAL A 41 -1.22 -12.27 0.68
CA VAL A 41 -1.36 -11.01 1.42
C VAL A 41 -2.72 -10.38 1.10
N GLN A 42 -3.12 -10.36 -0.16
CA GLN A 42 -4.44 -9.88 -0.57
C GLN A 42 -5.58 -10.71 0.03
N LYS A 43 -5.46 -12.05 0.07
CA LYS A 43 -6.47 -12.91 0.70
C LYS A 43 -6.58 -12.66 2.20
N ARG A 44 -5.44 -12.55 2.92
CA ARG A 44 -5.43 -12.25 4.35
C ARG A 44 -6.10 -10.92 4.67
N CYS A 45 -5.83 -9.90 3.86
CA CYS A 45 -6.33 -8.54 4.08
C CYS A 45 -7.60 -8.23 3.28
N SER A 46 -8.21 -9.23 2.64
CA SER A 46 -9.42 -9.06 1.81
C SER A 46 -10.60 -8.53 2.63
N LYS A 47 -10.70 -8.94 3.90
CA LYS A 47 -11.72 -8.44 4.84
C LYS A 47 -11.55 -6.95 5.12
N GLN A 48 -10.34 -6.51 5.48
CA GLN A 48 -10.04 -5.09 5.67
C GLN A 48 -10.20 -4.29 4.36
N ARG A 49 -9.86 -4.88 3.20
CA ARG A 49 -10.05 -4.23 1.89
C ARG A 49 -11.53 -3.98 1.61
N ALA A 50 -12.40 -4.95 1.88
CA ALA A 50 -13.84 -4.79 1.72
C ALA A 50 -14.40 -3.69 2.64
N GLU A 51 -13.96 -3.63 3.91
CA GLU A 51 -14.35 -2.54 4.81
C GLU A 51 -13.83 -1.18 4.34
N TYR A 52 -12.62 -1.16 3.81
CA TYR A 52 -11.99 0.03 3.27
C TYR A 52 -12.74 0.56 2.05
N GLU A 53 -13.16 -0.32 1.13
CA GLU A 53 -14.02 0.02 -0.02
C GLU A 53 -15.44 0.45 0.37
N ALA A 54 -15.97 -0.07 1.48
CA ALA A 54 -17.27 0.33 1.99
C ALA A 54 -17.24 1.70 2.68
N LYS A 55 -16.15 2.00 3.42
CA LYS A 55 -16.01 3.23 4.23
C LYS A 55 -15.39 4.39 3.46
N CYS A 56 -14.52 4.12 2.48
CA CYS A 56 -13.87 5.14 1.66
C CYS A 56 -14.50 5.26 0.27
N PRO A 57 -14.51 6.47 -0.31
CA PRO A 57 -14.90 6.64 -1.70
C PRO A 57 -13.83 6.05 -2.62
N LYS A 58 -14.26 5.41 -3.72
CA LYS A 58 -13.35 4.81 -4.73
C LYS A 58 -12.23 5.74 -5.20
N THR A 59 -12.53 7.03 -5.40
CA THR A 59 -11.51 8.02 -5.80
C THR A 59 -10.35 8.11 -4.82
N TRP A 60 -10.60 8.02 -3.51
CA TRP A 60 -9.52 8.03 -2.52
C TRP A 60 -8.73 6.74 -2.58
N ILE A 61 -9.42 5.60 -2.71
CA ILE A 61 -8.79 4.27 -2.80
C ILE A 61 -7.84 4.21 -4.00
N GLU A 62 -8.29 4.61 -5.19
CA GLU A 62 -7.44 4.69 -6.38
C GLU A 62 -6.24 5.61 -6.16
N LEU A 63 -6.42 6.74 -5.47
CA LEU A 63 -5.33 7.68 -5.18
C LEU A 63 -4.28 7.06 -4.24
N PHE A 64 -4.73 6.30 -3.24
CA PHE A 64 -3.86 5.60 -2.31
C PHE A 64 -3.15 4.41 -2.95
N ASP A 65 -3.84 3.66 -3.82
CA ASP A 65 -3.30 2.53 -4.56
C ASP A 65 -2.21 3.02 -5.53
N LYS A 66 -2.49 4.08 -6.30
CA LYS A 66 -1.47 4.75 -7.14
C LYS A 66 -0.29 5.28 -6.35
N LYS A 67 -0.53 5.87 -5.18
CA LYS A 67 0.55 6.36 -4.32
C LYS A 67 1.41 5.22 -3.80
N ARG A 68 0.80 4.08 -3.48
CA ARG A 68 1.52 2.87 -3.06
C ARG A 68 2.43 2.35 -4.15
N ASP A 69 1.88 2.19 -5.34
CA ASP A 69 2.60 1.70 -6.51
C ASP A 69 3.78 2.61 -6.85
N PHE A 70 3.55 3.93 -6.81
CA PHE A 70 4.61 4.91 -7.02
C PHE A 70 5.72 4.82 -5.97
N GLU A 71 5.37 4.70 -4.68
CA GLU A 71 6.36 4.57 -3.61
C GLU A 71 7.15 3.26 -3.73
N LEU A 72 6.49 2.14 -4.06
CA LEU A 72 7.15 0.86 -4.30
C LEU A 72 8.08 0.93 -5.51
N PHE A 73 7.61 1.52 -6.61
CA PHE A 73 8.42 1.72 -7.81
C PHE A 73 9.65 2.59 -7.51
N LYS A 74 9.46 3.68 -6.77
CA LYS A 74 10.55 4.57 -6.34
C LYS A 74 11.53 3.84 -5.42
N ALA A 75 11.04 3.04 -4.47
CA ALA A 75 11.88 2.24 -3.58
C ALA A 75 12.74 1.25 -4.37
N LYS A 76 12.15 0.50 -5.31
CA LYS A 76 12.89 -0.42 -6.18
C LYS A 76 13.92 0.29 -7.05
N LYS A 77 13.54 1.41 -7.68
CA LYS A 77 14.47 2.22 -8.49
C LYS A 77 15.64 2.74 -7.67
N PHE A 78 15.37 3.21 -6.46
CA PHE A 78 16.42 3.68 -5.56
C PHE A 78 17.33 2.54 -5.11
N GLU A 79 16.77 1.38 -4.79
CA GLU A 79 17.55 0.19 -4.46
C GLU A 79 18.44 -0.26 -5.63
N GLU A 80 17.92 -0.29 -6.85
CA GLU A 80 18.72 -0.56 -8.06
C GLU A 80 19.86 0.43 -8.23
N GLN A 81 19.62 1.74 -8.00
CA GLN A 81 20.66 2.76 -8.05
C GLN A 81 21.71 2.56 -6.96
N LEU A 82 21.31 2.21 -5.73
CA LEU A 82 22.23 1.88 -4.64
C LEU A 82 23.08 0.65 -4.97
N LYS A 83 22.46 -0.43 -5.48
CA LYS A 83 23.16 -1.66 -5.90
C LYS A 83 24.15 -1.37 -7.04
N SER A 84 23.77 -0.53 -8.01
CA SER A 84 24.63 -0.11 -9.12
C SER A 84 25.84 0.72 -8.64
N LYS A 85 25.62 1.67 -7.71
CA LYS A 85 26.70 2.46 -7.11
C LYS A 85 27.64 1.61 -6.24
N ALA A 86 27.12 0.63 -5.50
CA ALA A 86 27.92 -0.28 -4.67
C ALA A 86 28.87 -1.16 -5.50
N SER A 87 28.46 -1.57 -6.71
CA SER A 87 29.32 -2.36 -7.62
C SER A 87 30.43 -1.56 -8.30
N SER A 88 30.35 -0.23 -8.35
CA SER A 88 31.32 0.62 -9.07
C SER A 88 32.52 1.08 -8.22
N GLY A 89 32.57 0.76 -6.92
CA GLY A 89 33.63 1.16 -6.00
C GLY A 89 34.76 0.14 -5.81
N LYS A 90 34.82 -0.90 -6.64
CA LYS A 90 35.86 -1.95 -6.56
C LYS A 90 36.70 -1.93 -7.84
N LYS A 91 37.52 -0.89 -8.00
CA LYS A 91 38.61 -0.87 -8.98
C LYS A 91 39.79 -0.09 -8.43
#